data_AF-A0A2Z6BEC1-F1
#
_entry.id   AF-A0A2Z6BEC1-F1
#
_cell.length_a   1.000
_cell.length_b   1.000
_cell.length_c   1.000
_cell.angle_alpha   90.00
_cell.angle_beta   90.00
_cell.angle_gamma   90.00
#
_symmetry.space_group_name_H-M   'P 1'
#
loop_
_entity.id
_entity.type
_entity.pdbx_description
1 polymer ?
#
loop_
_entity_poly.entity_id
_entity_poly.type
_entity_poly.pdbx_seq_one_letter_code
_entity_poly.pdbx_strand_id
1 'polypeptide(L)'
;YDPHEHIVIITSLQKSIKEKILEKLQISKKDFLSCDLIFTSAEPAKIIGSEGEFLASKNLDNKSGCHAIMNAFIHTNNNKNKVIVFFDNEEIGSLTSRGADSKLLTEVLERIDHVLNLGKEEHLIKINKSFNISMDGSHGAHPGYIDKHDPSYQISLGKGVTIKSNANFKYATTANSCAKLKSLAMKNNI
;
A
#
# COMPACT_ATOMS: atom_id res chain seq x y z
N TYR A 1 23.01 16.34 7.86
CA TYR A 1 22.61 16.33 6.43
C TYR A 1 21.42 17.25 6.32
N ASP A 2 21.56 18.37 5.61
CA ASP A 2 20.46 19.31 5.40
C ASP A 2 19.77 18.99 4.06
N PRO A 3 18.57 18.41 4.04
CA PRO A 3 17.89 18.08 2.80
C PRO A 3 17.49 19.32 2.00
N HIS A 4 17.27 20.48 2.63
CA HIS A 4 16.90 21.72 1.94
C HIS A 4 18.05 22.23 1.08
N GLU A 5 19.25 22.24 1.64
CA GLU A 5 20.45 22.76 0.96
C GLU A 5 21.10 21.72 0.02
N HIS A 6 21.00 20.42 0.34
CA HIS A 6 21.77 19.39 -0.37
C HIS A 6 20.94 18.53 -1.34
N ILE A 7 19.61 18.61 -1.34
CA ILE A 7 18.75 17.92 -2.33
C ILE A 7 18.19 18.94 -3.33
N VAL A 8 19.10 19.54 -4.11
CA VAL A 8 18.73 20.47 -5.19
C VAL A 8 18.72 19.73 -6.53
N ILE A 9 17.58 19.76 -7.22
CA ILE A 9 17.41 19.07 -8.50
C ILE A 9 17.76 20.00 -9.65
N ILE A 10 18.81 19.65 -10.40
CA ILE A 10 19.22 20.36 -11.60
C ILE A 10 18.43 19.82 -12.80
N THR A 11 17.60 20.67 -13.43
CA THR A 11 16.68 20.24 -14.50
C THR A 11 17.01 20.78 -15.90
N SER A 12 17.56 22.00 -15.99
CA SER A 12 17.97 22.63 -17.26
C SER A 12 18.77 23.91 -16.99
N LEU A 13 19.59 24.31 -17.95
CA LEU A 13 20.22 25.64 -18.02
C LEU A 13 19.41 26.65 -18.87
N GLN A 14 18.30 26.24 -19.48
CA GLN A 14 17.55 27.06 -20.45
C GLN A 14 16.08 27.24 -20.08
N LYS A 15 15.32 26.14 -19.99
CA LYS A 15 13.87 26.19 -19.72
C LYS A 15 13.55 25.62 -18.35
N SER A 16 12.61 26.25 -17.66
CA SER A 16 12.10 25.73 -16.39
C SER A 16 11.40 24.38 -16.58
N ILE A 17 11.38 23.55 -15.52
CA ILE A 17 10.63 22.29 -15.54
C ILE A 17 9.14 22.51 -15.85
N LYS A 18 8.56 23.60 -15.33
CA LYS A 18 7.18 24.01 -15.59
C LYS A 18 6.91 24.18 -17.08
N GLU A 19 7.78 24.91 -17.79
CA GLU A 19 7.61 25.13 -19.24
C GLU A 19 7.70 23.83 -20.03
N LYS A 20 8.66 22.96 -19.71
CA LYS A 20 8.78 21.64 -20.34
C LYS A 20 7.51 20.80 -20.15
N ILE A 21 6.91 20.84 -18.95
CA ILE A 21 5.68 20.11 -18.66
C ILE A 21 4.50 20.68 -19.45
N LEU A 22 4.34 22.00 -19.49
CA LEU A 22 3.27 22.66 -20.24
C LEU A 22 3.37 22.37 -21.75
N GLU A 23 4.58 22.44 -22.31
CA GLU A 23 4.84 22.08 -23.71
C GLU A 23 4.48 20.61 -23.99
N LYS A 24 4.91 19.69 -23.12
CA LYS A 24 4.64 18.25 -23.27
C LYS A 24 3.16 17.90 -23.16
N LEU A 25 2.44 18.55 -22.25
CA LEU A 25 1.00 18.35 -22.05
C LEU A 25 0.14 19.19 -23.00
N GLN A 26 0.76 20.04 -23.84
CA GLN A 26 0.09 20.97 -24.75
C GLN A 26 -0.90 21.91 -24.03
N ILE A 27 -0.57 22.31 -22.80
CA ILE A 27 -1.37 23.23 -21.98
C ILE A 27 -0.81 24.64 -22.13
N SER A 28 -1.66 25.60 -22.47
CA SER A 28 -1.23 27.00 -22.57
C SER A 28 -0.94 27.59 -21.18
N LYS A 29 0.00 28.54 -21.09
CA LYS A 29 0.39 29.15 -19.79
C LYS A 29 -0.79 29.79 -19.04
N LYS A 30 -1.79 30.32 -19.77
CA LYS A 30 -2.99 30.94 -19.19
C LYS A 30 -3.97 29.93 -18.58
N ASP A 31 -3.94 28.67 -19.03
CA ASP A 31 -4.85 27.61 -18.56
C ASP A 31 -4.23 26.79 -17.41
N PHE A 32 -2.95 27.04 -17.08
CA PHE A 32 -2.27 26.37 -15.98
C PHE A 32 -2.58 27.04 -14.65
N LEU A 33 -3.32 26.33 -13.78
CA LEU A 33 -3.71 26.81 -12.46
C LEU A 33 -2.73 26.36 -11.36
N SER A 34 -2.50 25.05 -11.24
CA SER A 34 -1.60 24.45 -10.24
C SER A 34 -1.14 23.05 -10.65
N CYS A 35 -0.13 22.50 -9.97
CA CYS A 35 0.28 21.10 -10.13
C CYS A 35 0.91 20.54 -8.84
N ASP A 36 0.69 19.24 -8.62
CA ASP A 36 1.47 18.43 -7.69
C ASP A 36 2.37 17.49 -8.52
N LEU A 37 3.68 17.55 -8.28
CA LEU A 37 4.69 16.79 -9.01
C LEU A 37 5.61 16.06 -8.05
N ILE A 38 5.91 14.81 -8.37
CA ILE A 38 6.83 13.97 -7.60
C ILE A 38 7.98 13.56 -8.52
N PHE A 39 9.20 13.82 -8.08
CA PHE A 39 10.38 13.26 -8.73
C PHE A 39 10.52 11.79 -8.38
N THR A 40 10.83 10.97 -9.38
CA THR A 40 10.95 9.53 -9.22
C THR A 40 12.02 8.99 -10.15
N SER A 41 12.68 7.89 -9.77
CA SER A 41 13.67 7.23 -10.63
C SER A 41 13.05 6.91 -11.99
N ALA A 42 13.76 7.25 -13.07
CA ALA A 42 13.33 6.91 -14.43
C ALA A 42 13.62 5.44 -14.78
N GLU A 43 14.43 4.75 -13.98
CA GLU A 43 14.79 3.36 -14.24
C GLU A 43 13.58 2.44 -14.13
N PRO A 44 13.33 1.57 -15.13
CA PRO A 44 12.24 0.60 -15.07
C PRO A 44 12.52 -0.52 -14.06
N ALA A 45 11.46 -1.15 -13.57
CA ALA A 45 11.56 -2.36 -12.76
C ALA A 45 12.23 -3.49 -13.56
N LYS A 46 13.03 -4.32 -12.88
CA LYS A 46 13.79 -5.42 -13.49
C LYS A 46 13.79 -6.65 -12.58
N ILE A 47 13.83 -7.81 -13.22
CA ILE A 47 14.23 -9.05 -12.55
C ILE A 47 15.75 -9.11 -12.54
N ILE A 48 16.33 -9.34 -11.37
CA ILE A 48 17.77 -9.41 -11.12
C ILE A 48 18.10 -10.65 -10.28
N GLY A 49 19.39 -10.86 -10.02
CA GLY A 49 19.90 -12.10 -9.40
C GLY A 49 20.48 -13.03 -10.46
N SER A 50 21.42 -13.88 -10.09
CA SER A 50 22.06 -14.81 -11.05
C SER A 50 21.08 -15.83 -11.60
N GLU A 51 20.04 -16.16 -10.81
CA GLU A 51 18.96 -17.09 -11.19
C GLU A 51 17.64 -16.36 -11.48
N GLY A 52 17.64 -15.02 -11.54
CA GLY A 52 16.44 -14.21 -11.77
C GLY A 52 15.44 -14.22 -10.60
N GLU A 53 15.92 -14.33 -9.37
CA GLU A 53 15.10 -14.53 -8.17
C GLU A 53 14.58 -13.26 -7.50
N PHE A 54 15.02 -12.06 -7.91
CA PHE A 54 14.65 -10.80 -7.25
C PHE A 54 13.95 -9.82 -8.18
N LEU A 55 12.91 -9.17 -7.68
CA LEU A 55 12.30 -8.00 -8.31
C LEU A 55 12.91 -6.72 -7.74
N ALA A 56 13.66 -5.99 -8.55
CA ALA A 56 14.12 -4.65 -8.23
C ALA A 56 13.18 -3.62 -8.84
N SER A 57 12.52 -2.83 -7.99
CA SER A 57 11.63 -1.75 -8.42
C SER A 57 11.56 -0.66 -7.36
N LYS A 58 11.35 0.57 -7.81
CA LYS A 58 10.88 1.66 -6.95
C LYS A 58 9.46 1.41 -6.45
N ASN A 59 9.11 2.02 -5.32
CA ASN A 59 7.75 2.07 -4.78
C ASN A 59 7.11 0.68 -4.57
N LEU A 60 7.92 -0.37 -4.30
CA LEU A 60 7.39 -1.68 -3.90
C LEU A 60 6.52 -1.54 -2.66
N ASP A 61 6.97 -0.70 -1.73
CA ASP A 61 6.17 -0.19 -0.63
C ASP A 61 5.24 0.93 -1.13
N ASN A 62 3.91 0.79 -1.11
CA ASN A 62 3.14 -0.45 -0.96
C ASN A 62 2.45 -0.86 -2.27
N LYS A 63 2.99 -0.47 -3.44
CA LYS A 63 2.37 -0.84 -4.73
C LYS A 63 2.37 -2.35 -4.97
N SER A 64 3.29 -3.10 -4.37
CA SER A 64 3.31 -4.56 -4.44
C SER A 64 2.08 -5.16 -3.75
N GLY A 65 1.73 -4.68 -2.55
CA GLY A 65 0.51 -5.05 -1.84
C GLY A 65 -0.75 -4.64 -2.61
N CYS A 66 -0.78 -3.41 -3.14
CA CYS A 66 -1.91 -2.93 -3.97
C CYS A 66 -2.12 -3.82 -5.21
N HIS A 67 -1.04 -4.18 -5.90
CA HIS A 67 -1.10 -5.08 -7.05
C HIS A 67 -1.63 -6.46 -6.66
N ALA A 68 -1.12 -7.05 -5.57
CA ALA A 68 -1.58 -8.35 -5.08
C ALA A 68 -3.07 -8.35 -4.72
N ILE A 69 -3.53 -7.32 -4.00
CA ILE A 69 -4.94 -7.14 -3.63
C ILE A 69 -5.82 -7.00 -4.88
N MET A 70 -5.44 -6.12 -5.81
CA MET A 70 -6.20 -5.90 -7.04
C MET A 70 -6.32 -7.19 -7.86
N ASN A 71 -5.19 -7.90 -8.03
CA ASN A 71 -5.16 -9.15 -8.76
C ASN A 71 -6.06 -10.20 -8.10
N ALA A 72 -6.00 -10.34 -6.77
CA ALA A 72 -6.88 -11.24 -6.03
C ALA A 72 -8.36 -10.86 -6.16
N PHE A 73 -8.69 -9.57 -6.10
CA PHE A 73 -10.07 -9.08 -6.19
C PHE A 73 -10.70 -9.34 -7.55
N ILE A 74 -9.95 -9.13 -8.64
CA ILE A 74 -10.41 -9.38 -10.01
C ILE A 74 -10.63 -10.88 -10.26
N HIS A 75 -9.73 -11.73 -9.77
CA HIS A 75 -9.77 -13.17 -10.07
C HIS A 75 -10.56 -14.01 -9.05
N THR A 76 -10.99 -13.43 -7.93
CA THR A 76 -11.73 -14.19 -6.92
C THR A 76 -13.20 -14.34 -7.30
N ASN A 77 -13.60 -15.58 -7.60
CA ASN A 77 -14.96 -15.94 -7.95
C ASN A 77 -15.71 -16.51 -6.73
N ASN A 78 -16.37 -15.64 -5.97
CA ASN A 78 -17.28 -16.05 -4.90
C ASN A 78 -18.40 -15.02 -4.69
N ASN A 79 -19.50 -15.48 -4.09
CA ASN A 79 -20.70 -14.67 -3.84
C ASN A 79 -20.66 -13.95 -2.48
N LYS A 80 -19.47 -13.66 -1.94
CA LYS A 80 -19.34 -12.89 -0.70
C LYS A 80 -19.16 -11.41 -1.02
N ASN A 81 -19.64 -10.56 -0.10
CA ASN A 81 -19.36 -9.13 -0.14
C ASN A 81 -17.86 -8.91 0.07
N LYS A 82 -17.23 -8.21 -0.87
CA LYS A 82 -15.80 -7.90 -0.87
C LYS A 82 -15.63 -6.40 -1.04
N VAL A 83 -14.73 -5.81 -0.27
CA VAL A 83 -14.35 -4.40 -0.38
C VAL A 83 -12.84 -4.35 -0.42
N ILE A 84 -12.31 -3.60 -1.37
CA ILE A 84 -10.90 -3.20 -1.40
C ILE A 84 -10.85 -1.68 -1.31
N VAL A 85 -9.88 -1.17 -0.58
CA VAL A 85 -9.64 0.26 -0.43
C VAL A 85 -8.14 0.51 -0.49
N PHE A 86 -7.74 1.51 -1.26
CA PHE A 86 -6.36 1.97 -1.35
C PHE A 86 -6.32 3.40 -0.83
N PHE A 87 -5.63 3.60 0.29
CA PHE A 87 -5.47 4.91 0.90
C PHE A 87 -4.18 5.57 0.44
N ASP A 88 -4.21 6.90 0.38
CA ASP A 88 -3.03 7.74 0.16
C ASP A 88 -2.39 8.12 1.51
N ASN A 89 -1.22 8.73 1.50
CA ASN A 89 -0.62 9.42 2.65
C ASN A 89 -0.31 8.54 3.88
N GLU A 90 -0.21 7.22 3.72
CA GLU A 90 0.22 6.31 4.79
C GLU A 90 1.61 6.69 5.32
N GLU A 91 2.55 6.95 4.41
CA GLU A 91 3.94 7.34 4.65
C GLU A 91 4.10 8.66 5.44
N ILE A 92 3.02 9.44 5.57
CA ILE A 92 2.98 10.69 6.36
C ILE A 92 1.98 10.62 7.52
N GLY A 93 1.54 9.41 7.90
CA GLY A 93 0.73 9.15 9.09
C GLY A 93 -0.78 9.03 8.86
N SER A 94 -1.27 9.00 7.61
CA SER A 94 -2.69 8.79 7.25
C SER A 94 -3.71 9.84 7.73
N LEU A 95 -3.28 10.92 8.40
CA LEU A 95 -4.15 11.98 8.94
C LEU A 95 -4.59 12.99 7.87
N THR A 96 -5.13 12.51 6.75
CA THR A 96 -5.61 13.34 5.65
C THR A 96 -7.00 12.89 5.21
N SER A 97 -7.67 13.67 4.35
CA SER A 97 -8.98 13.28 3.80
C SER A 97 -8.93 12.05 2.88
N ARG A 98 -7.73 11.61 2.47
CA ARG A 98 -7.51 10.45 1.59
C ARG A 98 -6.73 9.32 2.28
N GLY A 99 -6.30 9.55 3.51
CA GLY A 99 -5.60 8.57 4.34
C GLY A 99 -6.53 7.62 5.07
N ALA A 100 -5.94 6.59 5.67
CA ALA A 100 -6.66 5.53 6.35
C ALA A 100 -7.40 5.99 7.63
N ASP A 101 -7.00 7.12 8.23
CA ASP A 101 -7.69 7.72 9.38
C ASP A 101 -8.85 8.66 8.95
N SER A 102 -9.13 8.74 7.65
CA SER A 102 -10.29 9.47 7.14
C SER A 102 -11.60 8.70 7.39
N LYS A 103 -12.72 9.42 7.24
CA LYS A 103 -14.06 8.81 7.27
C LYS A 103 -14.46 8.11 5.98
N LEU A 104 -13.60 8.10 4.95
CA LEU A 104 -13.93 7.64 3.60
C LEU A 104 -14.56 6.25 3.59
N LEU A 105 -13.89 5.27 4.20
CA LEU A 105 -14.37 3.89 4.21
C LEU A 105 -15.68 3.76 4.99
N THR A 106 -15.76 4.37 6.16
CA THR A 106 -16.96 4.36 7.01
C THR A 106 -18.16 4.95 6.27
N GLU A 107 -18.01 6.15 5.71
CA GLU A 107 -19.08 6.84 4.97
C GLU A 107 -19.51 6.06 3.72
N VAL A 108 -18.58 5.45 2.99
CA VAL A 108 -18.92 4.61 1.83
C VAL A 108 -19.71 3.39 2.26
N LEU A 109 -19.31 2.70 3.34
CA LEU A 109 -20.03 1.53 3.85
C LEU A 109 -21.42 1.88 4.38
N GLU A 110 -21.56 3.00 5.10
CA GLU A 110 -22.85 3.50 5.59
C GLU A 110 -23.78 3.90 4.45
N ARG A 111 -23.26 4.52 3.38
CA ARG A 111 -24.05 4.86 2.18
C ARG A 111 -24.52 3.62 1.43
N ILE A 112 -23.69 2.58 1.34
CA ILE A 112 -24.11 1.29 0.77
C ILE A 112 -25.25 0.71 1.60
N ASP A 113 -25.12 0.71 2.93
CA ASP A 113 -26.15 0.19 3.84
C ASP A 113 -27.46 0.96 3.72
N HIS A 114 -27.38 2.29 3.60
CA HIS A 114 -28.54 3.14 3.41
C HIS A 114 -29.34 2.76 2.15
N VAL A 115 -28.67 2.56 1.01
CA VAL A 115 -29.33 2.16 -0.26
C VAL A 115 -29.88 0.73 -0.18
N LEU A 116 -29.31 -0.12 0.66
CA LEU A 116 -29.80 -1.48 0.92
C LEU A 116 -30.92 -1.53 1.98
N ASN A 117 -31.40 -0.38 2.47
CA ASN A 117 -32.39 -0.25 3.55
C ASN A 117 -31.96 -0.96 4.85
N LEU A 118 -30.66 -0.97 5.14
CA LEU A 118 -30.12 -1.49 6.39
C LEU A 118 -30.07 -0.38 7.44
N GLY A 119 -30.53 -0.69 8.65
CA GLY A 119 -30.45 0.20 9.79
C GLY A 119 -29.08 0.18 10.48
N LYS A 120 -28.97 0.97 11.54
CA LYS A 120 -27.74 1.08 12.33
C LYS A 120 -27.32 -0.24 12.97
N GLU A 121 -28.28 -1.04 13.44
CA GLU A 121 -27.99 -2.32 14.08
C GLU A 121 -27.43 -3.32 13.06
N GLU A 122 -28.03 -3.39 11.88
CA GLU A 122 -27.55 -4.23 10.78
C GLU A 122 -26.14 -3.83 10.33
N HIS A 123 -25.85 -2.52 10.29
CA HIS A 123 -24.50 -2.01 10.02
C HIS A 123 -23.49 -2.52 11.07
N LEU A 124 -23.77 -2.36 12.37
CA LEU A 124 -22.86 -2.78 13.44
C LEU A 124 -22.64 -4.31 13.43
N ILE A 125 -23.70 -5.09 13.20
CA ILE A 125 -23.60 -6.55 13.05
C ILE A 125 -22.72 -6.89 11.83
N LYS A 126 -22.91 -6.21 10.70
CA LYS A 126 -22.11 -6.43 9.48
C LYS A 126 -20.63 -6.12 9.72
N ILE A 127 -20.31 -4.99 10.35
CA ILE A 127 -18.93 -4.61 10.69
C ILE A 127 -18.30 -5.66 11.61
N ASN A 128 -19.00 -6.10 12.67
CA ASN A 128 -18.50 -7.13 13.58
C ASN A 128 -18.32 -8.51 12.93
N LYS A 129 -19.10 -8.82 11.88
CA LYS A 129 -18.94 -10.04 11.07
C LYS A 129 -17.89 -9.92 9.96
N SER A 130 -17.34 -8.73 9.74
CA SER A 130 -16.35 -8.48 8.71
C SER A 130 -14.95 -8.91 9.15
N PHE A 131 -14.07 -9.12 8.17
CA PHE A 131 -12.67 -9.43 8.42
C PHE A 131 -11.81 -8.60 7.46
N ASN A 132 -10.93 -7.78 8.03
CA ASN A 132 -10.05 -6.90 7.27
C ASN A 132 -8.63 -7.46 7.26
N ILE A 133 -7.98 -7.42 6.10
CA ILE A 133 -6.56 -7.72 5.92
C ILE A 133 -5.88 -6.42 5.52
N SER A 134 -5.10 -5.84 6.44
CA SER A 134 -4.19 -4.75 6.08
C SER A 134 -2.94 -5.36 5.46
N MET A 135 -2.76 -5.17 4.15
CA MET A 135 -1.62 -5.68 3.40
C MET A 135 -0.61 -4.55 3.22
N ASP A 136 0.59 -4.75 3.75
CA ASP A 136 1.63 -3.75 3.74
C ASP A 136 3.01 -4.42 3.82
N GLY A 137 4.05 -3.75 3.31
CA GLY A 137 5.40 -4.27 3.17
C GLY A 137 5.95 -4.87 4.47
N SER A 138 6.77 -5.91 4.35
CA SER A 138 7.50 -6.51 5.48
C SER A 138 8.99 -6.53 5.18
N HIS A 139 9.81 -6.44 6.23
CA HIS A 139 11.25 -6.38 6.08
C HIS A 139 11.85 -7.78 5.96
N GLY A 140 12.41 -8.10 4.79
CA GLY A 140 13.26 -9.28 4.63
C GLY A 140 14.55 -9.12 5.42
N ALA A 141 15.03 -10.22 6.03
CA ALA A 141 16.25 -10.24 6.80
C ALA A 141 17.45 -9.87 5.90
N HIS A 142 18.06 -8.72 6.16
CA HIS A 142 19.19 -8.24 5.36
C HIS A 142 20.49 -8.98 5.77
N PRO A 143 21.20 -9.65 4.85
CA PRO A 143 22.39 -10.46 5.21
C PRO A 143 23.49 -9.66 5.91
N GLY A 144 23.71 -8.41 5.50
CA GLY A 144 24.69 -7.51 6.14
C GLY A 144 24.26 -6.89 7.47
N TYR A 145 23.00 -7.05 7.88
CA TYR A 145 22.41 -6.43 9.08
C TYR A 145 21.46 -7.41 9.80
N ILE A 146 21.89 -8.65 9.92
CA ILE A 146 21.07 -9.72 10.49
C ILE A 146 20.71 -9.46 11.95
N ASP A 147 21.57 -8.71 12.66
CA ASP A 147 21.41 -8.26 14.05
C ASP A 147 20.24 -7.28 14.24
N LYS A 148 19.70 -6.70 13.17
CA LYS A 148 18.51 -5.84 13.21
C LYS A 148 17.19 -6.62 13.20
N HIS A 149 17.25 -7.94 13.00
CA HIS A 149 16.08 -8.81 12.97
C HIS A 149 16.04 -9.70 14.20
N ASP A 150 14.84 -9.99 14.69
CA ASP A 150 14.67 -10.99 15.73
C ASP A 150 15.11 -12.37 15.19
N PRO A 151 16.03 -13.08 15.85
CA PRO A 151 16.54 -14.36 15.38
C PRO A 151 15.45 -15.43 15.23
N SER A 152 14.32 -15.30 15.93
CA SER A 152 13.20 -16.25 15.88
C SER A 152 12.20 -15.93 14.77
N TYR A 153 12.25 -14.73 14.18
CA TYR A 153 11.24 -14.24 13.24
C TYR A 153 11.85 -13.65 11.96
N GLN A 154 12.96 -14.22 11.49
CA GLN A 154 13.62 -13.79 10.27
C GLN A 154 12.78 -14.12 9.03
N ILE A 155 12.55 -13.11 8.19
CA ILE A 155 11.78 -13.23 6.95
C ILE A 155 12.74 -13.44 5.79
N SER A 156 12.56 -14.55 5.06
CA SER A 156 13.34 -14.84 3.85
C SER A 156 12.52 -14.51 2.60
N LEU A 157 13.17 -13.93 1.59
CA LEU A 157 12.54 -13.67 0.30
C LEU A 157 12.11 -14.98 -0.38
N GLY A 158 11.00 -14.93 -1.12
CA GLY A 158 10.46 -16.08 -1.86
C GLY A 158 9.84 -17.17 -0.99
N LYS A 159 9.66 -16.96 0.33
CA LYS A 159 9.08 -17.95 1.27
C LYS A 159 7.61 -17.69 1.63
N GLY A 160 6.89 -16.94 0.80
CA GLY A 160 5.46 -16.70 0.96
C GLY A 160 5.12 -15.41 1.71
N VAL A 161 3.89 -15.36 2.24
CA VAL A 161 3.34 -14.17 2.90
C VAL A 161 3.80 -14.05 4.35
N THR A 162 4.00 -12.82 4.82
CA THR A 162 4.39 -12.54 6.21
C THR A 162 3.19 -12.06 7.02
N ILE A 163 3.02 -12.60 8.23
CA ILE A 163 2.07 -12.06 9.21
C ILE A 163 2.83 -11.18 10.20
N LYS A 164 2.55 -9.87 10.19
CA LYS A 164 3.13 -8.91 11.13
C LYS A 164 2.32 -8.91 12.44
N SER A 165 2.99 -9.08 13.59
CA SER A 165 2.37 -8.98 14.92
C SER A 165 3.25 -8.18 15.88
N ASN A 166 2.64 -7.40 16.76
CA ASN A 166 3.35 -6.62 17.76
C ASN A 166 2.49 -6.46 19.01
N ALA A 167 3.05 -6.78 20.19
CA ALA A 167 2.30 -6.73 21.46
C ALA A 167 1.86 -5.32 21.87
N ASN A 168 2.54 -4.28 21.38
CA ASN A 168 2.17 -2.88 21.60
C ASN A 168 1.19 -2.36 20.54
N PHE A 169 0.52 -3.26 19.78
CA PHE A 169 -0.49 -2.94 18.78
C PHE A 169 -0.02 -1.98 17.68
N LYS A 170 1.28 -1.99 17.35
CA LYS A 170 1.78 -1.40 16.10
C LYS A 170 1.18 -2.09 14.85
N TYR A 171 0.67 -3.31 15.02
CA TYR A 171 -0.13 -4.02 14.05
C TYR A 171 -1.42 -4.51 14.73
N ALA A 172 -2.54 -4.48 14.02
CA ALA A 172 -3.85 -4.91 14.54
C ALA A 172 -4.00 -6.44 14.67
N THR A 173 -2.96 -7.20 14.35
CA THR A 173 -2.97 -8.67 14.39
C THR A 173 -3.14 -9.17 15.82
N THR A 174 -4.11 -10.06 16.02
CA THR A 174 -4.37 -10.79 17.27
C THR A 174 -4.18 -12.28 17.04
N ALA A 175 -4.23 -13.09 18.11
CA ALA A 175 -4.20 -14.55 18.01
C ALA A 175 -5.30 -15.08 17.07
N ASN A 176 -6.51 -14.53 17.16
CA ASN A 176 -7.64 -14.95 16.33
C ASN A 176 -7.43 -14.63 14.84
N SER A 177 -6.98 -13.42 14.51
CA SER A 177 -6.71 -13.07 13.11
C SER A 177 -5.51 -13.82 12.54
N CYS A 178 -4.47 -14.04 13.35
CA CYS A 178 -3.32 -14.87 12.98
C CYS A 178 -3.74 -16.31 12.68
N ALA A 179 -4.53 -16.95 13.55
CA ALA A 179 -5.02 -18.31 13.35
C ALA A 179 -5.85 -18.43 12.06
N LYS A 180 -6.72 -17.45 11.80
CA LYS A 180 -7.51 -17.40 10.57
C LYS A 180 -6.64 -17.29 9.32
N LEU A 181 -5.64 -16.39 9.33
CA LEU A 181 -4.70 -16.23 8.21
C LEU A 181 -3.87 -17.51 7.98
N LYS A 182 -3.34 -18.13 9.05
CA LYS A 182 -2.60 -19.39 8.95
C LYS A 182 -3.46 -20.52 8.39
N SER A 183 -4.69 -20.67 8.89
CA SER A 183 -5.64 -21.67 8.39
C SER A 183 -5.95 -21.47 6.90
N LEU A 184 -6.11 -20.22 6.45
CA LEU A 184 -6.30 -19.90 5.03
C LEU A 184 -5.06 -20.23 4.20
N ALA A 185 -3.86 -19.90 4.67
CA ALA A 185 -2.62 -20.23 3.97
C ALA A 185 -2.43 -21.75 3.82
N MET A 186 -2.59 -22.51 4.91
CA MET A 186 -2.50 -23.97 4.91
C MET A 186 -3.52 -24.61 3.97
N LYS A 187 -4.77 -24.12 3.96
CA LYS A 187 -5.83 -24.64 3.07
C LYS A 187 -5.51 -24.43 1.58
N ASN A 188 -4.73 -23.39 1.25
CA ASN A 188 -4.42 -23.02 -0.13
C ASN A 188 -2.98 -23.35 -0.54
N ASN A 189 -2.22 -24.07 0.31
CA ASN A 189 -0.80 -24.40 0.08
C ASN A 189 0.06 -23.16 -0.22
N ILE A 190 -0.15 -22.09 0.55
CA ILE A 190 0.64 -20.86 0.54
C ILE A 190 1.66 -20.90 1.69
#